data_AF-A0A0M2SFS6-F1
#
_entry.id   AF-A0A0M2SFS6-F1
#
_cell.length_a   1.000
_cell.length_b   1.000
_cell.length_c   1.000
_cell.angle_alpha   90.00
_cell.angle_beta   90.00
_cell.angle_gamma   90.00
#
_symmetry.space_group_name_H-M   'P 1'
#
loop_
_entity.id
_entity.type
_entity.pdbx_description
1 polymer ?
#
loop_
_entity_poly.entity_id
_entity_poly.type
_entity_poly.pdbx_seq_one_letter_code
_entity_poly.pdbx_strand_id
1 'polypeptide(L)'
;MEELKAEFLSELAKGLGEHQEKASILTEYEGHLDELLLSLRDMEDKAQVRGEIQSRFGTPEEIAAIWREELTVTPSKMKWLFIAVNVLFFAGGGALTLAHNLLDWSWLRLLWAELTSFPILIALIYMFFWALLGYEIGRGFGHKGKKLMRRTFILALIPNLTLMALTVFQIIPHEWFDPLLKETFILLCIFLTILLYPLCLVSYRWGKKASV
;
A
#
# COMPACT_ATOMS: atom_id res chain seq x y z
N MET A 1 -39.28 0.79 12.58
CA MET A 1 -37.85 1.13 12.78
C MET A 1 -36.96 0.20 11.95
N GLU A 2 -37.10 -1.13 12.08
CA GLU A 2 -36.31 -2.06 11.24
C GLU A 2 -36.55 -1.93 9.73
N GLU A 3 -37.78 -1.66 9.29
CA GLU A 3 -38.08 -1.43 7.86
C GLU A 3 -37.29 -0.25 7.28
N LEU A 4 -37.16 0.86 8.03
CA LEU A 4 -36.42 2.06 7.60
C LEU A 4 -34.92 1.77 7.49
N LYS A 5 -34.39 0.99 8.45
CA LYS A 5 -33.00 0.51 8.44
C LYS A 5 -32.73 -0.34 7.20
N ALA A 6 -33.58 -1.32 6.93
CA ALA A 6 -33.46 -2.22 5.79
C ALA A 6 -33.56 -1.47 4.45
N GLU A 7 -34.46 -0.48 4.34
CA GLU A 7 -34.61 0.37 3.16
C GLU A 7 -33.33 1.18 2.91
N PHE A 8 -32.82 1.87 3.95
CA PHE A 8 -31.60 2.68 3.86
C PHE A 8 -30.38 1.84 3.45
N LEU A 9 -30.18 0.68 4.09
CA LEU A 9 -29.07 -0.22 3.77
C LEU A 9 -29.20 -0.82 2.37
N SER A 10 -30.42 -1.06 1.89
CA SER A 10 -30.68 -1.53 0.53
C SER A 10 -30.35 -0.47 -0.53
N GLU A 11 -30.76 0.78 -0.31
CA GLU A 11 -30.42 1.91 -1.17
C GLU A 11 -28.91 2.15 -1.21
N LEU A 12 -28.25 2.14 -0.04
CA LEU A 12 -26.79 2.24 0.06
C LEU A 12 -26.10 1.07 -0.67
N ALA A 13 -26.58 -0.16 -0.49
CA ALA A 13 -26.04 -1.33 -1.16
C ALA A 13 -26.17 -1.26 -2.70
N LYS A 14 -27.23 -0.62 -3.22
CA LYS A 14 -27.39 -0.34 -4.65
C LYS A 14 -26.42 0.73 -5.12
N GLY A 15 -26.29 1.83 -4.37
CA GLY A 15 -25.35 2.92 -4.67
C GLY A 15 -23.89 2.48 -4.70
N LEU A 16 -23.51 1.57 -3.80
CA LEU A 16 -22.16 1.00 -3.73
C LEU A 16 -21.85 0.00 -4.87
N GLY A 17 -22.85 -0.62 -5.51
CA GLY A 17 -22.63 -1.59 -6.60
C GLY A 17 -21.77 -2.79 -6.18
N GLU A 18 -20.74 -3.11 -6.98
CA GLU A 18 -19.73 -4.17 -6.75
C GLU A 18 -18.53 -3.65 -5.92
N HIS A 19 -18.78 -2.81 -4.90
CA HIS A 19 -17.71 -2.26 -4.06
C HIS A 19 -16.97 -3.39 -3.32
N GLN A 20 -15.63 -3.42 -3.40
CA GLN A 20 -14.81 -4.46 -2.76
C GLN A 20 -15.01 -4.50 -1.23
N GLU A 21 -15.33 -3.36 -0.62
CA GLU A 21 -15.61 -3.23 0.82
C GLU A 21 -17.10 -3.15 1.16
N LYS A 22 -18.00 -3.41 0.20
CA LYS A 22 -19.46 -3.27 0.36
C LYS A 22 -19.98 -3.86 1.67
N ALA A 23 -19.64 -5.12 1.94
CA ALA A 23 -20.11 -5.82 3.14
C ALA A 23 -19.68 -5.10 4.43
N SER A 24 -18.46 -4.56 4.48
CA SER A 24 -17.95 -3.87 5.66
C SER A 24 -18.59 -2.51 5.85
N ILE A 25 -18.79 -1.75 4.76
CA ILE A 25 -19.46 -0.45 4.82
C ILE A 25 -20.89 -0.65 5.31
N LEU A 26 -21.59 -1.66 4.79
CA LEU A 26 -22.94 -1.97 5.23
C LEU A 26 -22.99 -2.35 6.71
N THR A 27 -22.06 -3.18 7.21
CA THR A 27 -22.02 -3.55 8.64
C THR A 27 -21.69 -2.36 9.55
N GLU A 28 -20.85 -1.44 9.11
CA GLU A 28 -20.54 -0.23 9.89
C GLU A 28 -21.75 0.69 10.00
N TYR A 29 -22.40 0.99 8.88
CA TYR A 29 -23.63 1.78 8.87
C TYR A 29 -24.78 1.08 9.57
N GLU A 30 -24.82 -0.26 9.53
CA GLU A 30 -25.79 -1.06 10.29
C GLU A 30 -25.69 -0.78 11.80
N GLY A 31 -24.47 -0.81 12.36
CA GLY A 31 -24.24 -0.52 13.78
C GLY A 31 -24.55 0.92 14.16
N HIS A 32 -24.20 1.88 13.30
CA HIS A 32 -24.48 3.30 13.54
C HIS A 32 -25.99 3.60 13.45
N LEU A 33 -26.71 2.95 12.53
CA LEU A 33 -28.15 3.05 12.42
C LEU A 33 -28.84 2.42 13.63
N ASP A 34 -28.36 1.30 14.14
CA ASP A 34 -28.92 0.68 15.35
C ASP A 34 -28.81 1.62 16.55
N GLU A 35 -27.65 2.23 16.75
CA GLU A 35 -27.44 3.19 17.83
C GLU A 35 -28.32 4.45 17.67
N LEU A 36 -28.42 4.98 16.45
CA LEU A 36 -29.29 6.12 16.18
C LEU A 36 -30.77 5.75 16.40
N LEU A 37 -31.24 4.63 15.87
CA LEU A 37 -32.63 4.20 16.00
C LEU A 37 -33.02 3.92 17.46
N LEU A 38 -32.08 3.46 18.30
CA LEU A 38 -32.30 3.37 19.74
C LEU A 38 -32.52 4.75 20.38
N SER A 39 -31.77 5.77 19.95
CA SER A 39 -31.93 7.15 20.46
C SER A 39 -33.21 7.83 19.96
N LEU A 40 -33.76 7.40 18.83
CA LEU A 40 -34.97 7.95 18.21
C LEU A 40 -36.23 7.12 18.51
N ARG A 41 -36.15 6.15 19.45
CA ARG A 41 -37.22 5.18 19.70
C ARG A 41 -38.56 5.80 20.12
N ASP A 42 -38.52 6.94 20.78
CA ASP A 42 -39.71 7.64 21.29
C ASP A 42 -40.38 8.51 20.22
N MET A 43 -39.82 8.60 19.00
CA MET A 43 -40.47 9.25 17.86
C MET A 43 -41.35 8.26 17.10
N GLU A 44 -42.65 8.54 17.04
CA GLU A 44 -43.64 7.72 16.32
C GLU A 44 -43.67 8.02 14.81
N ASP A 45 -43.26 9.23 14.39
CA ASP A 45 -43.30 9.64 12.99
C ASP A 45 -42.08 9.12 12.20
N LYS A 46 -42.33 8.11 11.36
CA LYS A 46 -41.34 7.54 10.44
C LYS A 46 -40.70 8.57 9.51
N ALA A 47 -41.40 9.64 9.14
CA ALA A 47 -40.87 10.68 8.27
C ALA A 47 -39.84 11.56 8.99
N GLN A 48 -40.09 11.87 10.27
CA GLN A 48 -39.13 12.59 11.11
C GLN A 48 -37.89 11.75 11.41
N VAL A 49 -38.08 10.46 11.70
CA VAL A 49 -36.95 9.52 11.89
C VAL A 49 -36.08 9.44 10.62
N ARG A 50 -36.70 9.39 9.43
CA ARG A 50 -35.96 9.42 8.15
C ARG A 50 -35.20 10.74 7.97
N GLY A 51 -35.82 11.87 8.30
CA GLY A 51 -35.19 13.18 8.27
C GLY A 51 -33.97 13.27 9.19
N GLU A 52 -34.04 12.72 10.39
CA GLU A 52 -32.91 12.67 11.33
C GLU A 52 -31.78 11.76 10.85
N ILE A 53 -32.10 10.60 10.27
CA ILE A 53 -31.11 9.72 9.64
C ILE A 53 -30.37 10.47 8.53
N GLN A 54 -31.10 11.14 7.64
CA GLN A 54 -30.51 11.90 6.53
C GLN A 54 -29.74 13.14 7.01
N SER A 55 -30.20 13.81 8.07
CA SER A 55 -29.52 14.95 8.67
C SER A 55 -28.15 14.56 9.27
N ARG A 56 -28.07 13.38 9.91
CA ARG A 56 -26.84 12.94 10.58
C ARG A 56 -25.87 12.20 9.67
N PHE A 57 -26.37 11.36 8.77
CA PHE A 57 -25.54 10.50 7.94
C PHE A 57 -25.46 10.95 6.48
N GLY A 58 -26.36 11.82 6.03
CA GLY A 58 -26.59 12.10 4.62
C GLY A 58 -27.54 11.09 3.97
N THR A 59 -27.82 11.31 2.69
CA THR A 59 -28.60 10.37 1.87
C THR A 59 -27.75 9.16 1.47
N PRO A 60 -28.34 7.97 1.24
CA PRO A 60 -27.62 6.81 0.72
C PRO A 60 -26.81 7.11 -0.56
N GLU A 61 -27.33 7.98 -1.42
CA GLU A 61 -26.66 8.44 -2.64
C GLU A 61 -25.40 9.27 -2.34
N GLU A 62 -25.48 10.21 -1.39
CA GLU A 62 -24.32 11.03 -0.96
C GLU A 62 -23.24 10.16 -0.32
N ILE A 63 -23.64 9.22 0.54
CA ILE A 63 -22.72 8.26 1.16
C ILE A 63 -22.04 7.41 0.07
N ALA A 64 -22.83 6.86 -0.86
CA ALA A 64 -22.28 6.09 -1.97
C ALA A 64 -21.32 6.92 -2.84
N ALA A 65 -21.61 8.21 -3.06
CA ALA A 65 -20.74 9.12 -3.81
C ALA A 65 -19.40 9.36 -3.11
N ILE A 66 -19.42 9.59 -1.78
CA ILE A 66 -18.20 9.77 -0.96
C ILE A 66 -17.31 8.53 -1.05
N TRP A 67 -17.88 7.34 -0.85
CA TRP A 67 -17.13 6.08 -0.94
C TRP A 67 -16.62 5.81 -2.36
N ARG A 68 -17.34 6.26 -3.39
CA ARG A 68 -16.90 6.14 -4.79
C ARG A 68 -15.77 7.10 -5.13
N GLU A 69 -15.73 8.28 -4.50
CA GLU A 69 -14.65 9.25 -4.66
C GLU A 69 -13.38 8.79 -3.93
N GLU A 70 -13.52 8.24 -2.73
CA GLU A 70 -12.41 7.65 -1.96
C GLU A 70 -11.74 6.47 -2.69
N LEU A 71 -12.50 5.70 -3.48
CA LEU A 71 -11.97 4.68 -4.39
C LEU A 71 -11.05 5.23 -5.49
N THR A 72 -11.29 6.46 -5.97
CA THR A 72 -10.46 7.03 -7.03
C THR A 72 -9.07 7.43 -6.52
N VAL A 73 -8.89 7.55 -5.20
CA VAL A 73 -7.66 8.07 -4.60
C VAL A 73 -6.88 6.98 -3.86
N THR A 74 -7.52 6.04 -3.16
CA THR A 74 -6.83 5.40 -2.02
C THR A 74 -6.28 3.96 -2.26
N PRO A 75 -6.99 2.98 -2.89
CA PRO A 75 -6.46 1.60 -2.95
C PRO A 75 -5.61 1.23 -4.17
N SER A 76 -6.10 1.57 -5.36
CA SER A 76 -5.60 1.04 -6.63
C SER A 76 -4.35 1.77 -7.12
N LYS A 77 -4.36 3.11 -7.05
CA LYS A 77 -3.26 3.96 -7.51
C LYS A 77 -1.99 3.75 -6.69
N MET A 78 -2.12 3.64 -5.36
CA MET A 78 -0.99 3.36 -4.47
C MET A 78 -0.37 2.00 -4.74
N LYS A 79 -1.19 0.94 -4.88
CA LYS A 79 -0.69 -0.39 -5.26
C LYS A 79 0.10 -0.36 -6.58
N TRP A 80 -0.38 0.36 -7.58
CA TRP A 80 0.30 0.51 -8.86
C TRP A 80 1.55 1.38 -8.77
N LEU A 81 1.54 2.45 -7.99
CA LEU A 81 2.72 3.28 -7.73
C LEU A 81 3.83 2.44 -7.10
N PHE A 82 3.50 1.57 -6.15
CA PHE A 82 4.48 0.68 -5.50
C PHE A 82 5.08 -0.36 -6.45
N ILE A 83 4.24 -0.96 -7.30
CA ILE A 83 4.70 -1.90 -8.32
C ILE A 83 5.57 -1.17 -9.34
N ALA A 84 5.14 0.01 -9.81
CA ALA A 84 5.85 0.82 -10.77
C ALA A 84 7.23 1.25 -10.26
N VAL A 85 7.34 1.67 -8.99
CA VAL A 85 8.63 2.07 -8.39
C VAL A 85 9.57 0.88 -8.23
N ASN A 86 9.09 -0.29 -7.79
CA ASN A 86 9.95 -1.49 -7.72
C ASN A 86 10.38 -1.96 -9.12
N VAL A 87 9.48 -1.94 -10.10
CA VAL A 87 9.81 -2.25 -11.49
C VAL A 87 10.81 -1.23 -12.04
N LEU A 88 10.65 0.05 -11.76
CA LEU A 88 11.58 1.10 -12.19
C LEU A 88 12.97 0.90 -11.57
N PHE A 89 13.05 0.60 -10.27
CA PHE A 89 14.34 0.31 -9.63
C PHE A 89 14.98 -0.95 -10.18
N PHE A 90 14.21 -2.03 -10.37
CA PHE A 90 14.74 -3.30 -10.85
C PHE A 90 15.13 -3.24 -12.33
N ALA A 91 14.23 -2.78 -13.19
CA ALA A 91 14.47 -2.66 -14.63
C ALA A 91 15.49 -1.56 -14.93
N GLY A 92 15.42 -0.43 -14.23
CA GLY A 92 16.37 0.67 -14.38
C GLY A 92 17.77 0.28 -13.92
N GLY A 93 17.90 -0.36 -12.74
CA GLY A 93 19.17 -0.88 -12.25
C GLY A 93 19.75 -1.96 -13.16
N GLY A 94 18.91 -2.89 -13.63
CA GLY A 94 19.31 -3.94 -14.58
C GLY A 94 19.74 -3.39 -15.93
N ALA A 95 18.98 -2.45 -16.51
CA ALA A 95 19.33 -1.79 -17.76
C ALA A 95 20.61 -0.97 -17.63
N LEU A 96 20.80 -0.27 -16.50
CA LEU A 96 22.03 0.49 -16.22
C LEU A 96 23.25 -0.44 -16.12
N THR A 97 23.09 -1.58 -15.44
CA THR A 97 24.15 -2.61 -15.31
C THR A 97 24.53 -3.19 -16.68
N LEU A 98 23.53 -3.54 -17.49
CA LEU A 98 23.74 -4.05 -18.85
C LEU A 98 24.40 -3.01 -19.75
N ALA A 99 23.90 -1.77 -19.72
CA ALA A 99 24.45 -0.68 -20.50
C ALA A 99 25.90 -0.38 -20.11
N HIS A 100 26.24 -0.42 -18.81
CA HIS A 100 27.61 -0.18 -18.35
C HIS A 100 28.59 -1.25 -18.85
N ASN A 101 28.16 -2.52 -18.87
CA ASN A 101 29.00 -3.64 -19.30
C ASN A 101 29.09 -3.80 -20.82
N LEU A 102 28.04 -3.42 -21.56
CA LEU A 102 27.96 -3.62 -23.01
C LEU A 102 28.29 -2.36 -23.82
N LEU A 103 28.16 -1.17 -23.24
CA LEU A 103 28.36 0.11 -23.92
C LEU A 103 29.53 0.87 -23.30
N ASP A 104 30.51 1.23 -24.13
CA ASP A 104 31.74 1.90 -23.72
C ASP A 104 31.58 3.43 -23.54
N TRP A 105 30.42 3.87 -23.05
CA TRP A 105 30.10 5.28 -22.90
C TRP A 105 30.75 5.90 -21.66
N SER A 106 31.57 6.93 -21.87
CA SER A 106 32.32 7.63 -20.82
C SER A 106 31.42 8.27 -19.75
N TRP A 107 30.28 8.85 -20.13
CA TRP A 107 29.32 9.42 -19.18
C TRP A 107 28.66 8.35 -18.30
N LEU A 108 28.45 7.15 -18.84
CA LEU A 108 27.84 6.03 -18.13
C LEU A 108 28.79 5.44 -17.08
N ARG A 109 30.09 5.40 -17.40
CA ARG A 109 31.14 5.01 -16.45
C ARG A 109 31.26 5.98 -15.28
N LEU A 110 31.17 7.29 -15.55
CA LEU A 110 31.18 8.32 -14.51
C LEU A 110 29.95 8.17 -13.60
N LEU A 111 28.76 8.04 -14.19
CA LEU A 111 27.51 7.84 -13.45
C LEU A 111 27.56 6.56 -12.60
N TRP A 112 28.08 5.46 -13.15
CA TRP A 112 28.25 4.20 -12.44
C TRP A 112 29.21 4.34 -11.25
N ALA A 113 30.36 5.01 -11.43
CA ALA A 113 31.32 5.24 -10.36
C ALA A 113 30.72 6.07 -9.21
N GLU A 114 29.91 7.09 -9.51
CA GLU A 114 29.22 7.90 -8.50
C GLU A 114 28.08 7.14 -7.81
N LEU A 115 27.31 6.33 -8.54
CA LEU A 115 26.25 5.52 -7.92
C LEU A 115 26.84 4.44 -6.99
N THR A 116 27.92 3.81 -7.43
CA THR A 116 28.58 2.71 -6.71
C THR A 116 29.44 3.19 -5.54
N SER A 117 29.70 4.49 -5.41
CA SER A 117 30.45 5.06 -4.29
C SER A 117 29.61 5.23 -3.01
N PHE A 118 28.27 5.26 -3.12
CA PHE A 118 27.35 5.40 -1.98
C PHE A 118 26.33 4.26 -1.82
N PRO A 119 26.75 2.99 -1.79
CA PRO A 119 25.83 1.85 -1.79
C PRO A 119 25.01 1.76 -0.47
N ILE A 120 25.57 2.23 0.64
CA ILE A 120 24.87 2.35 1.94
C ILE A 120 23.73 3.38 1.85
N LEU A 121 23.96 4.52 1.20
CA LEU A 121 22.95 5.56 1.06
C LEU A 121 21.76 5.06 0.23
N ILE A 122 22.04 4.34 -0.85
CA ILE A 122 21.01 3.71 -1.68
C ILE A 122 20.17 2.74 -0.83
N ALA A 123 20.81 1.90 -0.02
CA ALA A 123 20.12 0.97 0.86
C ALA A 123 19.26 1.68 1.93
N LEU A 124 19.74 2.79 2.50
CA LEU A 124 18.98 3.61 3.45
C LEU A 124 17.76 4.27 2.81
N ILE A 125 17.91 4.83 1.60
CA ILE A 125 16.79 5.40 0.84
C ILE A 125 15.75 4.32 0.53
N TYR A 126 16.20 3.13 0.13
CA TYR A 126 15.32 1.99 -0.13
C TYR A 126 14.57 1.56 1.14
N MET A 127 15.24 1.47 2.29
CA MET A 127 14.57 1.20 3.57
C MET A 127 13.55 2.27 3.95
N PHE A 128 13.90 3.55 3.74
CA PHE A 128 12.99 4.65 4.01
C PHE A 128 11.73 4.58 3.12
N PHE A 129 11.90 4.28 1.83
CA PHE A 129 10.78 4.05 0.91
C PHE A 129 9.85 2.94 1.42
N TRP A 130 10.41 1.82 1.88
CA TRP A 130 9.62 0.72 2.45
C TRP A 130 8.95 1.06 3.78
N ALA A 131 9.60 1.87 4.62
CA ALA A 131 8.99 2.39 5.83
C ALA A 131 7.80 3.30 5.50
N LEU A 132 7.95 4.23 4.55
CA LEU A 132 6.88 5.11 4.10
C LEU A 132 5.72 4.32 3.50
N LEU A 133 6.02 3.29 2.71
CA LEU A 133 5.02 2.35 2.15
C LEU A 133 4.23 1.65 3.26
N GLY A 134 4.93 1.12 4.28
CA GLY A 134 4.28 0.51 5.43
C GLY A 134 3.32 1.49 6.11
N TYR A 135 3.79 2.71 6.36
CA TYR A 135 3.00 3.79 6.97
C TYR A 135 1.76 4.13 6.16
N GLU A 136 1.91 4.39 4.86
CA GLU A 136 0.81 4.75 3.98
C GLU A 136 -0.23 3.62 3.86
N ILE A 137 0.18 2.35 3.82
CA ILE A 137 -0.77 1.23 3.85
C ILE A 137 -1.47 1.14 5.21
N GLY A 138 -0.76 1.42 6.31
CA GLY A 138 -1.35 1.47 7.64
C GLY A 138 -2.41 2.54 7.76
N ARG A 139 -2.11 3.73 7.26
CA ARG A 139 -2.99 4.90 7.26
C ARG A 139 -4.20 4.71 6.34
N GLY A 140 -3.98 4.24 5.11
CA GLY A 140 -5.06 4.15 4.10
C GLY A 140 -5.97 2.92 4.21
N PHE A 141 -5.56 1.85 4.89
CA PHE A 141 -6.31 0.57 4.88
C PHE A 141 -6.60 -0.02 6.26
N GLY A 142 -6.16 0.64 7.34
CA GLY A 142 -6.45 0.25 8.72
C GLY A 142 -6.26 -1.26 8.97
N HIS A 143 -7.22 -1.91 9.60
CA HIS A 143 -7.15 -3.33 10.01
C HIS A 143 -7.09 -4.33 8.83
N LYS A 144 -7.63 -3.98 7.67
CA LYS A 144 -7.65 -4.85 6.47
C LYS A 144 -6.36 -4.78 5.65
N GLY A 145 -5.58 -3.70 5.82
CA GLY A 145 -4.32 -3.44 5.11
C GLY A 145 -3.21 -4.47 5.34
N LYS A 146 -3.22 -5.22 6.46
CA LYS A 146 -2.13 -6.16 6.81
C LYS A 146 -1.94 -7.27 5.76
N LYS A 147 -3.05 -7.81 5.21
CA LYS A 147 -3.00 -8.86 4.18
C LYS A 147 -2.50 -8.32 2.84
N LEU A 148 -2.92 -7.10 2.48
CA LEU A 148 -2.47 -6.41 1.29
C LEU A 148 -0.97 -6.07 1.38
N MET A 149 -0.54 -5.47 2.48
CA MET A 149 0.87 -5.17 2.78
C MET A 149 1.74 -6.42 2.63
N ARG A 150 1.37 -7.55 3.25
CA ARG A 150 2.15 -8.79 3.17
C ARG A 150 2.27 -9.30 1.72
N ARG A 151 1.18 -9.29 0.94
CA ARG A 151 1.21 -9.73 -0.46
C ARG A 151 2.06 -8.82 -1.32
N THR A 152 1.88 -7.50 -1.21
CA THR A 152 2.65 -6.50 -1.97
C THR A 152 4.14 -6.57 -1.60
N PHE A 153 4.45 -6.71 -0.31
CA PHE A 153 5.82 -6.87 0.19
C PHE A 153 6.49 -8.10 -0.44
N ILE A 154 5.86 -9.27 -0.34
CA ILE A 154 6.43 -10.52 -0.91
C ILE A 154 6.61 -10.41 -2.43
N LEU A 155 5.60 -9.89 -3.15
CA LEU A 155 5.67 -9.73 -4.61
C LEU A 155 6.82 -8.83 -5.06
N ALA A 156 7.07 -7.72 -4.35
CA ALA A 156 8.16 -6.81 -4.67
C ALA A 156 9.53 -7.32 -4.17
N LEU A 157 9.56 -8.16 -3.13
CA LEU A 157 10.81 -8.74 -2.61
C LEU A 157 11.35 -9.89 -3.48
N ILE A 158 10.47 -10.66 -4.12
CA ILE A 158 10.85 -11.85 -4.91
C ILE A 158 11.88 -11.52 -6.01
N PRO A 159 11.70 -10.50 -6.86
CA PRO A 159 12.69 -10.15 -7.88
C PRO A 159 14.06 -9.80 -7.29
N ASN A 160 14.09 -9.03 -6.21
CA ASN A 160 15.33 -8.60 -5.55
C ASN A 160 16.06 -9.76 -4.88
N LEU A 161 15.32 -10.64 -4.17
CA LEU A 161 15.88 -11.86 -3.58
C LEU A 161 16.40 -12.82 -4.65
N THR A 162 15.67 -12.96 -5.75
CA THR A 162 16.10 -13.78 -6.89
C THR A 162 17.41 -13.25 -7.45
N LEU A 163 17.52 -11.94 -7.69
CA LEU A 163 18.75 -11.33 -8.19
C LEU A 163 19.93 -11.54 -7.23
N MET A 164 19.74 -11.32 -5.93
CA MET A 164 20.76 -11.59 -4.91
C MET A 164 21.17 -13.07 -4.87
N ALA A 165 20.24 -14.00 -5.05
CA ALA A 165 20.57 -15.42 -5.12
C ALA A 165 21.37 -15.74 -6.39
N LEU A 166 20.97 -15.21 -7.55
CA LEU A 166 21.67 -15.41 -8.82
C LEU A 166 23.11 -14.88 -8.80
N THR A 167 23.36 -13.76 -8.12
CA THR A 167 24.71 -13.23 -7.92
C THR A 167 25.51 -14.10 -6.96
N VAL A 168 24.96 -14.49 -5.80
CA VAL A 168 25.65 -15.37 -4.83
C VAL A 168 26.01 -16.74 -5.43
N PHE A 169 25.12 -17.33 -6.24
CA PHE A 169 25.38 -18.61 -6.93
C PHE A 169 26.29 -18.47 -8.15
N GLN A 170 26.88 -17.30 -8.39
CA GLN A 170 27.78 -17.02 -9.51
C GLN A 170 27.15 -17.27 -10.89
N ILE A 171 25.81 -17.27 -10.99
CA ILE A 171 25.11 -17.38 -12.28
C ILE A 171 25.28 -16.07 -13.06
N ILE A 172 25.34 -14.94 -12.35
CA ILE A 172 25.76 -13.64 -12.90
C ILE A 172 27.18 -13.33 -12.43
N PRO A 173 28.12 -12.93 -13.32
CA PRO A 173 29.48 -12.61 -12.94
C PRO A 173 29.53 -11.48 -11.91
N HIS A 174 30.30 -11.65 -10.83
CA HIS A 174 30.43 -10.64 -9.78
C HIS A 174 31.04 -9.33 -10.30
N GLU A 175 31.91 -9.44 -11.31
CA GLU A 175 32.59 -8.31 -11.95
C GLU A 175 31.62 -7.30 -12.57
N TRP A 176 30.43 -7.74 -13.00
CA TRP A 176 29.43 -6.86 -13.61
C TRP A 176 28.86 -5.84 -12.63
N PHE A 177 29.00 -6.10 -11.34
CA PHE A 177 28.54 -5.25 -10.25
C PHE A 177 29.69 -4.74 -9.38
N ASP A 178 30.94 -4.84 -9.82
CA ASP A 178 32.06 -4.20 -9.12
C ASP A 178 31.94 -2.66 -9.28
N PRO A 179 32.17 -1.84 -8.23
CA PRO A 179 32.55 -2.15 -6.84
C PRO A 179 31.38 -2.35 -5.86
N LEU A 180 30.15 -2.39 -6.35
CA LEU A 180 28.90 -2.46 -5.59
C LEU A 180 28.76 -3.77 -4.79
N LEU A 181 29.06 -4.93 -5.39
CA LEU A 181 28.85 -6.26 -4.77
C LEU A 181 30.12 -6.85 -4.10
N LYS A 182 30.71 -6.11 -3.17
CA LYS A 182 31.67 -6.74 -2.23
C LYS A 182 30.93 -7.72 -1.31
N GLU A 183 31.58 -8.81 -0.90
CA GLU A 183 30.99 -9.83 -0.02
C GLU A 183 30.37 -9.24 1.25
N THR A 184 31.02 -8.23 1.84
CA THR A 184 30.52 -7.49 3.01
C THR A 184 29.23 -6.74 2.72
N PHE A 185 29.08 -6.19 1.51
CA PHE A 185 27.86 -5.49 1.09
C PHE A 185 26.71 -6.46 0.83
N ILE A 186 26.99 -7.64 0.27
CA ILE A 186 25.97 -8.70 0.07
C ILE A 186 25.38 -9.13 1.41
N LEU A 187 26.24 -9.41 2.40
CA LEU A 187 25.80 -9.77 3.76
C LEU A 187 24.98 -8.66 4.41
N LEU A 188 25.40 -7.40 4.24
CA LEU A 188 24.65 -6.24 4.71
C LEU A 188 23.27 -6.17 4.04
N CYS A 189 23.19 -6.32 2.71
CA CYS A 189 21.94 -6.31 1.96
C CYS A 189 20.99 -7.42 2.39
N ILE A 190 21.49 -8.64 2.63
CA ILE A 190 20.69 -9.75 3.18
C ILE A 190 20.14 -9.36 4.56
N PHE A 191 20.97 -8.81 5.45
CA PHE A 191 20.54 -8.37 6.77
C PHE A 191 19.47 -7.27 6.71
N LEU A 192 19.67 -6.24 5.87
CA LEU A 192 18.69 -5.17 5.64
C LEU A 192 17.39 -5.72 5.03
N THR A 193 17.48 -6.72 4.16
CA THR A 193 16.32 -7.41 3.57
C THR A 193 15.50 -8.17 4.61
N ILE A 194 16.14 -8.76 5.62
CA ILE A 194 15.44 -9.37 6.76
C ILE A 194 14.78 -8.30 7.63
N LEU A 195 15.45 -7.18 7.88
CA LEU A 195 14.93 -6.04 8.65
C LEU A 195 13.81 -5.27 7.96
N LEU A 196 13.72 -5.36 6.64
CA LEU A 196 12.70 -4.66 5.84
C LEU A 196 11.27 -5.05 6.25
N TYR A 197 11.03 -6.35 6.52
CA TYR A 197 9.70 -6.80 6.94
C TYR A 197 9.25 -6.24 8.32
N PRO A 198 10.06 -6.35 9.40
CA PRO A 198 9.70 -5.75 10.68
C PRO A 198 9.60 -4.22 10.58
N LEU A 199 10.45 -3.56 9.78
CA LEU A 199 10.36 -2.11 9.53
C LEU A 199 9.00 -1.74 8.92
N CYS A 200 8.58 -2.40 7.83
CA CYS A 200 7.28 -2.18 7.22
C CYS A 200 6.12 -2.44 8.21
N LEU A 201 6.22 -3.46 9.06
CA LEU A 201 5.22 -3.76 10.08
C LEU A 201 5.11 -2.66 11.14
N VAL A 202 6.24 -2.12 11.60
CA VAL A 202 6.28 -1.02 12.57
C VAL A 202 5.65 0.22 11.96
N SER A 203 6.05 0.59 10.74
CA SER A 203 5.47 1.73 10.03
C SER A 203 3.99 1.55 9.76
N TYR A 204 3.54 0.35 9.38
CA TYR A 204 2.12 0.02 9.24
C TYR A 204 1.32 0.21 10.53
N ARG A 205 1.86 -0.22 11.67
CA ARG A 205 1.22 0.02 12.97
C ARG A 205 1.16 1.51 13.29
N TRP A 206 2.19 2.28 12.92
CA TRP A 206 2.20 3.72 13.13
C TRP A 206 1.16 4.43 12.25
N GLY A 207 1.12 4.14 10.95
CA GLY A 207 0.11 4.69 10.04
C GLY A 207 -1.32 4.35 10.46
N LYS A 208 -1.54 3.11 10.93
CA LYS A 208 -2.84 2.70 11.47
C LYS A 208 -3.28 3.56 12.67
N LYS A 209 -2.37 3.93 13.57
CA LYS A 209 -2.69 4.78 14.73
C LYS A 209 -2.98 6.22 14.32
N ALA A 210 -2.38 6.71 13.25
CA ALA A 210 -2.59 8.07 12.74
C ALA A 210 -3.89 8.24 11.93
N SER A 211 -4.56 7.14 11.61
CA SER A 211 -5.85 7.12 10.91
C SER A 211 -7.06 7.12 11.87
N VAL A 212 -6.84 7.01 13.19
CA VAL A 212 -7.87 7.08 14.23
C VAL A 212 -7.95 8.49 14.77
#